data_AF-A0A3B9AAT2-F1
#
_entry.id   AF-A0A3B9AAT2-F1
#
_cell.length_a   1.000
_cell.length_b   1.000
_cell.length_c   1.000
_cell.angle_alpha   90.00
_cell.angle_beta   90.00
_cell.angle_gamma   90.00
#
_symmetry.space_group_name_H-M   'P 1'
#
loop_
_entity.id
_entity.type
_entity.pdbx_description
1 polymer ?
#
loop_
_entity_poly.entity_id
_entity_poly.type
_entity_poly.pdbx_seq_one_letter_code
_entity_poly.pdbx_strand_id
1 'polypeptide(L)'
;MPGTMGTVAAIAPYLALQSLPLWFYLSFVLAAALVGIVICGATADALGVHDHGAIVWDEFVGFWVTMIAAPAGWQWVVAGFLLFRFFDIVKPWPIRWLDEHVGGGVGIMLDDLIAGIMAFVCLQCTHYALSRLV
;
A
#
# COMPACT_ATOMS: atom_id res chain seq x y z
N MET A 1 12.35 -5.24 11.34
CA MET A 1 10.90 -5.47 11.16
C MET A 1 10.72 -5.93 9.72
N PRO A 2 10.25 -7.16 9.49
CA PRO A 2 10.13 -7.75 8.16
C PRO A 2 9.49 -6.82 7.11
N GLY A 3 8.51 -6.01 7.51
CA GLY A 3 7.81 -5.07 6.64
C GLY A 3 8.61 -3.87 6.09
N THR A 4 9.62 -3.36 6.80
CA THR A 4 10.35 -2.18 6.29
C THR A 4 11.12 -2.50 5.00
N MET A 5 11.64 -3.73 4.87
CA MET A 5 12.36 -4.15 3.67
C MET A 5 11.40 -4.50 2.52
N GLY A 6 10.21 -5.02 2.83
CA GLY A 6 9.13 -5.27 1.88
C GLY A 6 8.72 -3.98 1.17
N THR A 7 8.28 -2.98 1.94
CA THR A 7 7.87 -1.69 1.38
C THR A 7 9.00 -0.97 0.60
N VAL A 8 10.27 -1.09 1.04
CA VAL A 8 11.40 -0.54 0.27
C VAL A 8 11.55 -1.24 -1.09
N ALA A 9 11.38 -2.56 -1.14
CA ALA A 9 11.40 -3.30 -2.40
C ALA A 9 10.25 -2.91 -3.34
N ALA A 10 9.08 -2.50 -2.80
CA ALA A 10 7.94 -2.03 -3.59
C ALA A 10 8.21 -0.75 -4.40
N ILE A 11 9.24 0.03 -4.02
CA ILE A 11 9.65 1.24 -4.75
C ILE A 11 10.16 0.89 -6.15
N ALA A 12 10.93 -0.18 -6.31
CA ALA A 12 11.53 -0.53 -7.61
C ALA A 12 10.46 -0.83 -8.69
N PRO A 13 9.44 -1.68 -8.44
CA PRO A 13 8.31 -1.83 -9.35
C PRO A 13 7.56 -0.52 -9.58
N TYR A 14 7.32 0.27 -8.52
CA TYR A 14 6.65 1.56 -8.68
C TYR A 14 7.39 2.48 -9.67
N LEU A 15 8.72 2.55 -9.58
CA LEU A 15 9.51 3.39 -10.48
C LEU A 15 9.40 2.97 -11.96
N ALA A 16 9.15 1.68 -12.23
CA ALA A 16 8.86 1.18 -13.56
C ALA A 16 7.41 1.45 -14.01
N LEU A 17 6.46 1.42 -13.06
CA LEU A 17 5.03 1.60 -13.31
C LEU A 17 4.61 3.08 -13.43
N GLN A 18 5.31 4.01 -12.77
CA GLN A 18 4.91 5.42 -12.67
C GLN A 18 4.79 6.14 -14.03
N SER A 19 5.47 5.64 -15.06
CA SER A 19 5.46 6.22 -16.42
C SER A 19 4.30 5.71 -17.27
N LEU A 20 3.54 4.72 -16.79
CA LEU A 20 2.39 4.19 -17.51
C LEU A 20 1.22 5.18 -17.47
N PRO A 21 0.34 5.15 -18.49
CA PRO A 21 -0.94 5.84 -18.40
C PRO A 21 -1.71 5.43 -17.13
N LEU A 22 -2.37 6.40 -16.48
CA LEU A 22 -3.03 6.18 -15.20
C LEU A 22 -3.99 4.97 -15.21
N TRP A 23 -4.74 4.77 -16.29
CA TRP A 23 -5.66 3.64 -16.41
C TRP A 23 -4.95 2.28 -16.41
N PHE A 24 -3.77 2.18 -17.04
CA PHE A 24 -2.95 0.97 -16.99
C PHE A 24 -2.40 0.74 -15.59
N TYR A 25 -1.91 1.80 -14.94
CA TYR A 25 -1.44 1.75 -13.56
C TYR A 25 -2.54 1.22 -12.62
N LEU A 26 -3.74 1.81 -12.69
CA LEU A 26 -4.89 1.40 -11.87
C LEU A 26 -5.31 -0.04 -12.16
N SER A 27 -5.29 -0.45 -13.43
CA SER A 27 -5.61 -1.84 -13.82
C SER A 27 -4.59 -2.83 -13.26
N PHE A 28 -3.30 -2.47 -13.27
CA PHE A 28 -2.23 -3.27 -12.69
C PHE A 28 -2.38 -3.39 -11.17
N VAL A 29 -2.57 -2.26 -10.47
CA VAL A 29 -2.75 -2.27 -9.01
C VAL A 29 -3.99 -3.07 -8.61
N LEU A 30 -5.10 -2.93 -9.33
CA LEU A 30 -6.30 -3.73 -9.09
C LEU A 30 -6.03 -5.23 -9.29
N ALA A 31 -5.37 -5.62 -10.38
CA ALA A 31 -5.01 -7.00 -10.62
C ALA A 31 -4.07 -7.55 -9.54
N ALA A 32 -3.07 -6.77 -9.12
CA ALA A 32 -2.14 -7.14 -8.06
C ALA A 32 -2.84 -7.29 -6.70
N ALA A 33 -3.83 -6.45 -6.38
CA ALA A 33 -4.66 -6.58 -5.18
C ALA A 33 -5.47 -7.88 -5.19
N LEU A 34 -6.14 -8.18 -6.31
CA LEU A 34 -6.94 -9.41 -6.46
C LEU A 34 -6.07 -10.68 -6.36
N VAL A 35 -4.91 -10.69 -7.01
CA VAL A 35 -3.93 -11.78 -6.90
C VAL A 35 -3.41 -11.88 -5.46
N GLY A 36 -3.18 -10.74 -4.83
CA GLY A 36 -2.69 -10.66 -3.46
C GLY A 36 -3.62 -11.29 -2.44
N ILE A 37 -4.95 -11.17 -2.59
CA ILE A 37 -5.91 -11.88 -1.72
C ILE A 37 -5.63 -13.39 -1.70
N VAL A 38 -5.33 -13.97 -2.85
CA VAL A 38 -5.05 -15.40 -2.97
C VAL A 38 -3.68 -15.74 -2.38
N ILE A 39 -2.64 -14.98 -2.72
CA ILE A 39 -1.26 -15.23 -2.26
C ILE A 39 -1.14 -15.06 -0.74
N CYS A 40 -1.69 -13.97 -0.20
CA CYS A 40 -1.63 -13.69 1.23
C CYS A 40 -2.43 -14.72 2.03
N GLY A 41 -3.62 -15.10 1.53
CA GLY A 41 -4.43 -16.16 2.14
C GLY A 41 -3.71 -17.51 2.16
N ALA A 42 -3.19 -17.95 1.00
CA ALA A 42 -2.46 -19.21 0.92
C ALA A 42 -1.19 -19.22 1.79
N THR A 43 -0.52 -18.07 1.93
CA THR A 43 0.67 -17.95 2.77
C THR A 43 0.32 -17.98 4.25
N ALA A 44 -0.75 -17.29 4.67
CA ALA A 44 -1.24 -17.32 6.04
C ALA A 44 -1.65 -18.75 6.45
N ASP A 45 -2.37 -19.46 5.56
CA ASP A 45 -2.76 -20.85 5.77
C ASP A 45 -1.54 -21.78 5.88
N ALA A 46 -0.54 -21.60 5.00
CA ALA A 46 0.67 -22.42 4.98
C ALA A 46 1.58 -22.20 6.20
N LEU A 47 1.63 -20.97 6.72
CA LEU A 47 2.43 -20.63 7.90
C LEU A 47 1.69 -20.96 9.20
N GLY A 48 0.37 -21.17 9.16
CA GLY A 48 -0.45 -21.42 10.35
C GLY A 48 -0.50 -20.22 11.30
N VAL A 49 -0.19 -19.02 10.80
CA VAL A 49 -0.18 -17.77 11.57
C VAL A 49 -1.01 -16.74 10.83
N HIS A 50 -1.84 -16.01 11.57
CA HIS A 50 -2.47 -14.80 11.08
C HIS A 50 -1.39 -13.73 10.88
N ASP A 51 -1.38 -13.11 9.69
CA ASP A 51 -0.56 -11.93 9.36
C ASP A 51 0.91 -12.05 9.80
N HIS A 52 1.64 -12.96 9.16
CA HIS A 52 3.07 -13.09 9.38
C HIS A 52 3.80 -12.08 8.50
N GLY A 53 4.74 -11.30 9.06
CA GLY A 53 5.51 -10.30 8.30
C GLY A 53 6.40 -10.84 7.16
N ALA A 54 6.32 -12.13 6.84
CA ALA A 54 6.86 -12.67 5.58
C ALA A 54 5.90 -12.45 4.39
N ILE A 55 4.62 -12.18 4.65
CA ILE A 55 3.68 -11.68 3.67
C ILE A 55 4.04 -10.19 3.48
N VAL A 56 4.49 -9.86 2.27
CA VAL A 56 4.92 -8.50 1.91
C VAL A 56 4.18 -8.00 0.66
N TRP A 57 3.29 -8.82 0.11
CA TRP A 57 2.62 -8.51 -1.15
C TRP A 57 1.49 -7.49 -0.98
N ASP A 58 0.73 -7.63 0.10
CA ASP A 58 -0.10 -6.60 0.69
C ASP A 58 0.61 -5.25 0.79
N GLU A 59 1.83 -5.21 1.35
CA GLU A 59 2.57 -3.95 1.52
C GLU A 59 2.95 -3.31 0.17
N PHE A 60 3.29 -4.15 -0.82
CA PHE A 60 3.60 -3.69 -2.17
C PHE A 60 2.38 -3.00 -2.78
N VAL A 61 1.22 -3.64 -2.69
CA VAL A 61 -0.02 -3.14 -3.25
C VAL A 61 -0.47 -1.88 -2.49
N GLY A 62 -0.43 -1.87 -1.16
CA GLY A 62 -0.75 -0.70 -0.34
C GLY A 62 0.14 0.52 -0.64
N PHE A 63 1.44 0.30 -0.82
CA PHE A 63 2.35 1.35 -1.27
C PHE A 63 2.01 1.84 -2.69
N TRP A 64 1.69 0.95 -3.64
CA TRP A 64 1.28 1.39 -4.98
C TRP A 64 -0.05 2.16 -4.96
N VAL A 65 -0.99 1.80 -4.11
CA VAL A 65 -2.21 2.59 -3.89
C VAL A 65 -1.87 4.00 -3.40
N THR A 66 -0.94 4.12 -2.45
CA THR A 66 -0.46 5.42 -1.95
C THR A 66 0.07 6.30 -3.09
N MET A 67 0.75 5.68 -4.05
CA MET A 67 1.43 6.36 -5.14
C MET A 67 0.56 6.60 -6.39
N ILE A 68 -0.76 6.30 -6.33
CA ILE A 68 -1.70 6.65 -7.39
C ILE A 68 -1.61 8.15 -7.69
N ALA A 69 -1.34 8.50 -8.95
CA ALA A 69 -1.21 9.88 -9.41
C ALA A 69 -0.28 10.75 -8.53
N ALA A 70 0.76 10.15 -7.93
CA ALA A 70 1.72 10.89 -7.16
C ALA A 70 2.46 11.92 -8.05
N PRO A 71 2.77 13.12 -7.54
CA PRO A 71 3.50 14.11 -8.31
C PRO A 71 4.93 13.65 -8.62
N ALA A 72 5.51 14.20 -9.69
CA ALA A 72 6.88 13.87 -10.08
C ALA A 72 7.91 14.37 -9.06
N GLY A 73 8.94 13.56 -8.79
CA GLY A 73 10.06 13.92 -7.93
C GLY A 73 10.30 12.89 -6.81
N TRP A 74 11.56 12.67 -6.46
CA TRP A 74 11.94 11.70 -5.44
C TRP A 74 11.39 12.05 -4.05
N GLN A 75 11.11 13.33 -3.78
CA GLN A 75 10.51 13.78 -2.52
C GLN A 75 9.12 13.16 -2.31
N TRP A 76 8.34 13.00 -3.38
CA TRP A 76 7.00 12.41 -3.31
C TRP A 76 7.04 10.91 -3.09
N VAL A 77 8.08 10.23 -3.59
CA VAL A 77 8.32 8.81 -3.29
C VAL A 77 8.64 8.62 -1.81
N VAL A 78 9.52 9.47 -1.26
CA VAL A 78 9.86 9.43 0.17
C VAL A 78 8.64 9.80 1.02
N ALA A 79 7.89 10.84 0.66
CA ALA A 79 6.69 11.25 1.38
C ALA A 79 5.61 10.15 1.36
N GLY A 80 5.35 9.55 0.20
CA GLY A 80 4.43 8.43 0.06
C GLY A 80 4.85 7.23 0.88
N PHE A 81 6.15 6.88 0.87
CA PHE A 81 6.69 5.80 1.69
C PHE A 81 6.45 6.05 3.19
N LEU A 82 6.78 7.26 3.67
CA LEU A 82 6.61 7.61 5.08
C LEU A 82 5.14 7.64 5.50
N LEU A 83 4.26 8.19 4.65
CA LEU A 83 2.81 8.22 4.91
C LEU A 83 2.23 6.81 4.95
N PHE A 84 2.53 5.98 3.96
CA PHE A 84 2.08 4.60 3.92
C PHE A 84 2.51 3.84 5.18
N ARG A 85 3.81 3.86 5.50
CA ARG A 85 4.33 3.20 6.70
C ARG A 85 3.72 3.74 7.99
N PHE A 86 3.43 5.05 8.05
CA PHE A 86 2.74 5.61 9.20
C PHE A 86 1.35 4.99 9.39
N PHE A 87 0.54 4.91 8.33
CA PHE A 87 -0.81 4.35 8.43
C PHE A 87 -0.83 2.83 8.63
N ASP A 88 0.07 2.10 7.97
CA ASP A 88 0.24 0.66 8.14
C ASP A 88 0.70 0.31 9.58
N ILE A 89 1.66 1.05 10.15
CA ILE A 89 2.13 0.77 11.53
C ILE A 89 1.09 1.18 12.58
N VAL A 90 0.43 2.33 12.40
CA VAL A 90 -0.52 2.86 13.40
C VAL A 90 -1.86 2.13 13.33
N LYS A 91 -2.25 1.60 12.16
CA LYS A 91 -3.55 1.01 11.85
C LYS A 91 -4.72 1.81 12.50
N PRO A 92 -4.89 3.13 12.22
CA PRO A 92 -6.04 3.86 12.74
C PRO A 92 -7.37 3.27 12.25
N TRP A 93 -8.48 3.58 12.93
CA TRP A 93 -9.80 3.22 12.41
C TRP A 93 -9.98 3.79 10.98
N PRO A 94 -10.47 3.01 10.00
CA PRO A 94 -11.10 1.69 10.13
C PRO A 94 -10.18 0.47 9.97
N ILE A 95 -8.87 0.64 9.76
CA ILE A 95 -7.91 -0.44 9.48
C ILE A 95 -7.94 -1.51 10.57
N ARG A 96 -7.73 -1.12 11.83
CA ARG A 96 -7.72 -2.08 12.95
C ARG A 96 -9.05 -2.81 13.14
N TRP A 97 -10.17 -2.14 12.85
CA TRP A 97 -11.47 -2.80 12.95
C TRP A 97 -11.62 -3.89 11.90
N LEU A 98 -11.19 -3.65 10.66
CA LEU A 98 -11.24 -4.65 9.60
C LEU A 98 -10.29 -5.81 9.84
N ASP A 99 -9.07 -5.54 10.30
CA ASP A 99 -8.08 -6.54 10.70
C ASP A 99 -8.66 -7.50 11.77
N GLU A 100 -9.39 -6.96 12.75
CA GLU A 100 -10.04 -7.73 13.81
C GLU A 100 -11.30 -8.53 13.35
N HIS A 101 -11.99 -8.11 12.27
CA HIS A 101 -13.30 -8.66 11.89
C HIS A 101 -13.32 -9.41 10.54
N VAL A 102 -12.29 -9.24 9.71
CA VAL A 102 -12.17 -9.85 8.39
C VAL A 102 -10.94 -10.75 8.37
N GLY A 103 -11.16 -12.05 8.37
CA GLY A 103 -10.08 -13.03 8.35
C GLY A 103 -9.60 -13.41 6.94
N GLY A 104 -8.49 -14.15 6.89
CA GLY A 104 -7.91 -14.71 5.67
C GLY A 104 -7.23 -13.66 4.79
N GLY A 105 -6.90 -14.05 3.56
CA GLY A 105 -6.18 -13.17 2.62
C GLY A 105 -6.92 -11.89 2.23
N VAL A 106 -8.25 -11.83 2.42
CA VAL A 106 -9.03 -10.60 2.23
C VAL A 106 -8.72 -9.59 3.33
N GLY A 107 -8.67 -10.04 4.59
CA GLY A 107 -8.31 -9.17 5.73
C GLY A 107 -6.92 -8.57 5.57
N ILE A 108 -5.95 -9.44 5.28
CA ILE A 108 -4.53 -9.11 5.08
C ILE A 108 -4.29 -8.19 3.86
N MET A 109 -5.17 -8.20 2.86
CA MET A 109 -5.05 -7.26 1.75
C MET A 109 -5.77 -5.94 2.07
N LEU A 110 -6.91 -6.00 2.77
CA LEU A 110 -7.74 -4.83 3.03
C LEU A 110 -7.10 -3.84 4.01
N ASP A 111 -6.34 -4.32 4.99
CA ASP A 111 -5.68 -3.44 5.96
C ASP A 111 -4.68 -2.50 5.26
N ASP A 112 -3.82 -3.03 4.39
CA ASP A 112 -2.81 -2.30 3.63
C ASP A 112 -3.40 -1.48 2.49
N LEU A 113 -4.45 -1.98 1.83
CA LEU A 113 -5.18 -1.18 0.85
C LEU A 113 -5.77 0.08 1.49
N ILE A 114 -6.32 -0.03 2.70
CA ILE A 114 -6.92 1.12 3.39
C ILE A 114 -5.84 2.04 3.93
N ALA A 115 -4.74 1.50 4.48
CA ALA A 115 -3.56 2.30 4.81
C ALA A 115 -3.07 3.09 3.59
N GLY A 116 -3.01 2.44 2.42
CA GLY A 116 -2.64 3.05 1.15
C GLY A 116 -3.59 4.15 0.70
N ILE A 117 -4.92 3.95 0.83
CA ILE A 117 -5.92 4.98 0.50
C ILE A 117 -5.78 6.20 1.42
N MET A 118 -5.60 5.99 2.73
CA MET A 118 -5.41 7.07 3.68
C MET A 118 -4.13 7.86 3.38
N ALA A 119 -3.04 7.15 3.09
CA ALA A 119 -1.77 7.75 2.69
C ALA A 119 -1.88 8.54 1.37
N PHE A 120 -2.57 7.98 0.36
CA PHE A 120 -2.86 8.64 -0.92
C PHE A 120 -3.58 9.97 -0.70
N VAL A 121 -4.66 9.97 0.10
CA VAL A 121 -5.42 11.20 0.39
C VAL A 121 -4.52 12.25 1.03
N CYS A 122 -3.72 11.87 2.03
CA CYS A 122 -2.76 12.78 2.66
C CYS A 122 -1.73 13.32 1.66
N LEU A 123 -1.13 12.46 0.83
CA LEU A 123 -0.15 12.84 -0.18
C LEU A 123 -0.71 13.88 -1.16
N GLN A 124 -1.92 13.63 -1.67
CA GLN A 124 -2.61 14.53 -2.59
C GLN A 124 -2.99 15.85 -1.94
N CYS A 125 -3.49 15.83 -0.69
CA CYS A 125 -3.76 17.04 0.08
C CYS A 125 -2.50 17.88 0.30
N THR A 126 -1.37 17.25 0.64
CA THR A 126 -0.09 17.94 0.80
C THR A 126 0.37 18.57 -0.51
N HIS A 127 0.31 17.84 -1.63
CA HIS A 127 0.64 18.39 -2.94
C HIS A 127 -0.26 19.58 -3.33
N TYR A 128 -1.57 19.44 -3.13
CA TYR A 128 -2.52 20.50 -3.41
C TYR A 128 -2.26 21.75 -2.54
N ALA A 129 -1.94 21.58 -1.26
CA ALA A 129 -1.60 22.70 -0.38
C ALA A 129 -0.31 23.41 -0.82
N LEU A 130 0.75 22.65 -1.15
CA LEU A 130 2.03 23.21 -1.58
C LEU A 130 1.93 23.95 -2.91
N SER A 131 1.15 23.42 -3.87
CA SER A 131 0.92 24.08 -5.17
C SER A 131 0.10 25.37 -5.10
N ARG A 132 -0.46 25.71 -3.94
CA ARG A 132 -1.14 26.99 -3.68
C ARG A 132 -0.25 28.02 -2.98
N LEU A 133 0.87 27.59 -2.42
CA LEU A 133 1.80 28.44 -1.66
C LEU A 133 2.98 28.95 -2.51
N VAL A 134 3.18 28.37 -3.70
CA VAL A 134 4.24 28.68 -4.67
C VAL A 134 3.60 29.15 -5.96
#